data_AF-A0A5J5PZ88-F1
#
_entry.id   AF-A0A5J5PZ88-F1
#
_cell.length_a   1.000
_cell.length_b   1.000
_cell.length_c   1.000
_cell.angle_alpha   90.00
_cell.angle_beta   90.00
_cell.angle_gamma   90.00
#
_symmetry.space_group_name_H-M   'P 1'
#
loop_
_entity.id
_entity.type
_entity.pdbx_description
1 polymer ?
#
loop_
_entity_poly.entity_id
_entity_poly.type
_entity_poly.pdbx_seq_one_letter_code
_entity_poly.pdbx_strand_id
1 'polypeptide(L)'
;LSHPEFNDLVQGNWNVSTEVVANTKGFTDAMQEWNKKMFRNIFARKNELMTNLRKVQRSLELQGNSSLRSCKIDLKTAIEDILEQEELLWFQKSKSTY
;
A
#
# COMPACT_ATOMS: atom_id res chain seq x y z
N LEU A 1 -1.19 10.56 7.86
CA LEU A 1 -2.19 10.56 8.95
C LEU A 1 -3.63 10.77 8.47
N SER A 2 -3.87 11.29 7.25
CA SER A 2 -5.23 11.46 6.70
C SER A 2 -5.72 10.27 5.87
N HIS A 3 -5.54 9.04 6.33
CA HIS A 3 -6.24 7.92 5.70
C HIS A 3 -7.65 7.86 6.33
N PRO A 4 -8.74 7.95 5.56
CA PRO A 4 -10.10 7.98 6.10
C PRO A 4 -10.41 6.77 6.99
N GLU A 5 -9.94 5.58 6.61
CA GLU A 5 -10.09 4.34 7.40
C GLU A 5 -9.27 4.29 8.70
N PHE A 6 -8.29 5.17 8.89
CA PHE A 6 -7.50 5.22 10.13
C PHE A 6 -8.34 5.71 11.30
N ASN A 7 -9.26 6.66 11.05
CA ASN A 7 -10.11 7.22 12.10
C ASN A 7 -11.18 6.21 12.55
N ASP A 8 -11.76 5.46 11.60
CA ASP A 8 -12.68 4.36 11.90
C ASP A 8 -12.01 3.25 12.71
N LEU A 9 -10.75 2.94 12.42
CA LEU A 9 -10.01 1.92 13.15
C LEU A 9 -9.72 2.32 14.60
N VAL A 10 -9.47 3.61 14.85
CA VAL A 10 -9.30 4.18 16.19
C VAL A 10 -10.61 4.19 16.95
N GLN A 11 -11.70 4.67 16.34
CA GLN A 11 -13.00 4.73 17.02
C GLN A 11 -13.60 3.35 17.29
N GLY A 12 -13.38 2.37 16.40
CA GLY A 12 -13.91 1.01 16.55
C GLY A 12 -13.20 0.15 17.59
N ASN A 13 -11.93 0.45 17.90
CA ASN A 13 -11.11 -0.37 18.81
C ASN A 13 -10.79 0.31 20.15
N TRP A 14 -11.13 1.60 20.33
CA TRP A 14 -10.82 2.32 21.57
C TRP A 14 -12.02 2.34 22.52
N ASN A 15 -12.07 1.42 23.47
CA ASN A 15 -13.11 1.40 24.51
C ASN A 15 -12.64 2.12 25.79
N VAL A 16 -13.31 3.22 26.14
CA VAL A 16 -12.99 4.08 27.30
C VAL A 16 -13.21 3.36 28.65
N SER A 17 -13.95 2.25 28.66
CA SER A 17 -14.34 1.52 29.88
C SER A 17 -13.38 0.38 30.26
N THR A 18 -12.35 0.13 29.45
CA THR A 18 -11.37 -0.96 29.65
C THR A 18 -10.04 -0.40 30.14
N GLU A 19 -9.30 -1.14 30.98
CA GLU A 19 -7.93 -0.77 31.37
C GLU A 19 -7.10 -0.41 30.13
N VAL A 20 -6.47 0.78 30.20
CA VAL A 20 -5.72 1.39 29.09
C VAL A 20 -4.73 0.40 28.48
N VAL A 21 -4.07 -0.42 29.28
CA VAL A 21 -3.10 -1.43 28.84
C VAL A 21 -3.74 -2.51 27.96
N ALA A 22 -4.91 -3.03 28.33
CA ALA A 22 -5.61 -4.05 27.54
C ALA A 22 -6.17 -3.48 26.24
N ASN A 23 -6.68 -2.24 26.29
CA ASN A 23 -7.16 -1.51 25.12
C ASN A 23 -6.02 -1.22 24.12
N THR A 24 -4.83 -0.88 24.65
CA THR A 24 -3.63 -0.61 23.84
C THR A 24 -3.15 -1.88 23.14
N LYS A 25 -3.23 -3.04 23.80
CA LYS A 25 -2.86 -4.33 23.20
C LYS A 25 -3.80 -4.72 22.05
N GLY A 26 -5.11 -4.67 22.27
CA GLY A 26 -6.11 -4.95 21.22
C GLY A 26 -6.01 -3.97 20.04
N PHE A 27 -5.79 -2.68 20.33
CA PHE A 27 -5.54 -1.68 19.29
C PHE A 27 -4.24 -1.94 18.51
N THR A 28 -3.17 -2.38 19.19
CA THR A 28 -1.90 -2.73 18.54
C THR A 28 -2.05 -3.93 17.61
N ASP A 29 -2.80 -4.96 18.03
CA ASP A 29 -3.06 -6.14 17.19
C ASP A 29 -3.90 -5.78 15.95
N ALA A 30 -4.97 -4.98 16.13
CA ALA A 30 -5.79 -4.48 15.03
C ALA A 30 -4.99 -3.57 14.07
N MET A 31 -4.10 -2.72 14.61
CA MET A 31 -3.15 -1.92 13.86
C MET A 31 -2.20 -2.79 13.04
N GLN A 32 -1.63 -3.85 13.62
CA GLN A 32 -0.72 -4.74 12.90
C GLN A 32 -1.42 -5.50 11.77
N GLU A 33 -2.66 -5.92 11.99
CA GLU A 33 -3.45 -6.61 10.96
C GLU A 33 -3.86 -5.65 9.83
N TRP A 34 -4.30 -4.43 10.16
CA TRP A 34 -4.57 -3.39 9.17
C TRP A 34 -3.32 -2.99 8.39
N ASN A 35 -2.18 -2.84 9.07
CA ASN A 35 -0.88 -2.54 8.46
C ASN A 35 -0.48 -3.69 7.51
N LYS A 36 -0.61 -4.96 7.93
CA LYS A 36 -0.44 -6.09 7.00
C LYS A 36 -1.40 -6.02 5.83
N LYS A 37 -2.69 -5.79 6.04
CA LYS A 37 -3.69 -5.76 4.96
C LYS A 37 -3.39 -4.64 3.95
N MET A 38 -3.09 -3.44 4.43
CA MET A 38 -2.83 -2.29 3.55
C MET A 38 -1.46 -2.41 2.87
N PHE A 39 -0.40 -2.68 3.61
CA PHE A 39 0.95 -2.62 3.06
C PHE A 39 1.37 -3.91 2.35
N ARG A 40 0.89 -5.09 2.77
CA ARG A 40 1.11 -6.33 2.01
C ARG A 40 0.42 -6.27 0.64
N ASN A 41 -0.73 -5.61 0.55
CA ASN A 41 -1.40 -5.36 -0.72
C ASN A 41 -0.61 -4.42 -1.62
N ILE A 42 0.06 -3.39 -1.07
CA ILE A 42 0.90 -2.47 -1.84
C ILE A 42 2.08 -3.21 -2.49
N PHE A 43 2.85 -3.98 -1.73
CA PHE A 43 3.97 -4.75 -2.29
C PHE A 43 3.51 -5.84 -3.28
N ALA A 44 2.41 -6.52 -3.00
CA ALA A 44 1.84 -7.52 -3.90
C ALA A 44 1.38 -6.89 -5.23
N ARG A 45 0.65 -5.76 -5.16
CA ARG A 45 0.17 -5.01 -6.32
C ARG A 45 1.32 -4.46 -7.16
N LYS A 46 2.39 -3.96 -6.52
CA LYS A 46 3.63 -3.56 -7.20
C LYS A 46 4.22 -4.71 -8.01
N ASN A 47 4.33 -5.89 -7.40
CA ASN A 47 4.92 -7.06 -8.05
C ASN A 47 4.07 -7.55 -9.25
N GLU A 48 2.75 -7.50 -9.11
CA GLU A 48 1.82 -7.80 -10.20
C GLU A 48 1.98 -6.80 -11.35
N LEU A 49 1.99 -5.50 -11.07
CA LEU A 49 2.17 -4.45 -12.09
C LEU A 49 3.52 -4.56 -12.79
N MET A 50 4.61 -4.82 -12.06
CA MET A 50 5.93 -5.06 -12.66
C MET A 50 5.94 -6.30 -13.56
N THR A 51 5.23 -7.35 -13.18
CA THR A 51 5.09 -8.56 -14.00
C THR A 51 4.33 -8.27 -15.28
N ASN A 52 3.24 -7.50 -15.21
CA ASN A 52 2.46 -7.09 -16.36
C ASN A 52 3.25 -6.14 -17.28
N LEU A 53 4.02 -5.21 -16.71
CA LEU A 53 4.91 -4.33 -17.47
C LEU A 53 5.92 -5.13 -18.29
N ARG A 54 6.54 -6.16 -17.69
CA ARG A 54 7.48 -7.05 -18.39
C ARG A 54 6.80 -7.80 -19.55
N LYS A 55 5.56 -8.26 -19.35
CA LYS A 55 4.79 -8.91 -20.43
C LYS A 55 4.52 -7.94 -21.58
N VAL A 56 4.02 -6.74 -21.28
CA VAL A 56 3.75 -5.70 -22.29
C VAL A 56 5.03 -5.29 -23.02
N GLN A 57 6.15 -5.19 -22.32
CA GLN A 57 7.43 -4.86 -22.94
C GLN A 57 7.91 -5.96 -23.90
N ARG A 58 7.82 -7.24 -23.52
CA ARG A 58 8.10 -8.36 -24.43
C ARG A 58 7.16 -8.36 -25.65
N SER A 59 5.87 -8.09 -25.44
CA SER A 59 4.91 -7.98 -26.55
C SER A 59 5.25 -6.82 -27.49
N LEU A 60 5.74 -5.69 -26.98
CA LEU A 60 6.19 -4.55 -27.79
C LEU A 60 7.45 -4.85 -28.60
N GLU A 61 8.38 -5.64 -28.05
CA GLU A 61 9.60 -6.09 -28.75
C GLU A 61 9.27 -7.03 -29.92
N LEU A 62 8.23 -7.85 -29.77
CA LEU A 62 7.75 -8.75 -30.82
C LEU A 62 6.87 -8.03 -31.86
N GLN A 63 6.02 -7.11 -31.41
CA GLN A 63 5.10 -6.37 -32.25
C GLN A 63 4.84 -4.97 -31.69
N GLY A 64 5.36 -3.94 -32.37
CA GLY A 64 5.12 -2.55 -32.02
C GLY A 64 3.66 -2.16 -32.29
N ASN A 65 2.82 -2.16 -31.25
CA ASN A 65 1.44 -1.70 -31.32
C ASN A 65 1.26 -0.42 -30.47
N SER A 66 0.59 0.59 -31.03
CA SER A 66 0.25 1.83 -30.32
C SER A 66 -0.54 1.58 -29.03
N SER A 67 -1.47 0.63 -29.03
CA SER A 67 -2.26 0.27 -27.84
C SER A 67 -1.41 -0.34 -26.73
N LEU A 68 -0.39 -1.14 -27.08
CA LEU A 68 0.56 -1.67 -26.10
C LEU A 68 1.46 -0.57 -25.53
N ARG A 69 1.75 0.47 -26.32
CA ARG A 69 2.54 1.62 -25.86
C ARG A 69 1.76 2.45 -24.83
N SER A 70 0.46 2.67 -25.05
CA SER A 70 -0.41 3.32 -24.07
C SER A 70 -0.53 2.49 -22.79
N CYS A 71 -0.80 1.18 -22.91
CA CYS A 71 -0.85 0.28 -21.75
C CYS A 71 0.45 0.28 -20.93
N LYS A 72 1.61 0.38 -21.59
CA LYS A 72 2.91 0.52 -20.90
C LYS A 72 3.00 1.82 -20.10
N ILE A 73 2.46 2.92 -20.61
CA ILE A 73 2.43 4.22 -19.92
C ILE A 73 1.53 4.10 -18.68
N ASP A 74 0.32 3.57 -18.84
CA ASP A 74 -0.62 3.38 -17.74
C ASP A 74 -0.04 2.51 -16.61
N LEU A 75 0.62 1.41 -16.99
CA LEU A 75 1.31 0.54 -16.03
C LEU A 75 2.47 1.23 -15.31
N LYS A 76 3.19 2.13 -15.99
CA LYS A 76 4.25 2.92 -15.35
C LYS A 76 3.69 3.90 -14.33
N THR A 77 2.65 4.66 -14.71
CA THR A 77 1.99 5.59 -13.80
C THR A 77 1.44 4.87 -12.56
N ALA A 78 0.80 3.71 -12.75
CA ALA A 78 0.31 2.91 -11.63
C ALA A 78 1.45 2.39 -10.70
N ILE A 79 2.65 2.17 -11.24
CA ILE A 79 3.83 1.81 -10.42
C ILE A 79 4.37 3.05 -9.69
N GLU A 80 4.41 4.21 -10.33
CA GLU A 80 4.83 5.49 -9.73
C GLU A 80 3.93 5.86 -8.53
N ASP A 81 2.62 5.74 -8.66
CA ASP A 81 1.67 5.96 -7.56
C ASP A 81 1.94 5.03 -6.35
N ILE A 82 2.32 3.78 -6.63
CA ILE A 82 2.67 2.82 -5.58
C ILE A 82 4.01 3.17 -4.92
N LEU A 83 4.98 3.67 -5.69
CA LEU A 83 6.27 4.11 -5.14
C LEU A 83 6.09 5.31 -4.21
N GLU A 84 5.22 6.27 -4.54
CA GLU A 84 4.85 7.36 -3.62
C GLU A 84 4.23 6.83 -2.32
N GLN A 85 3.34 5.83 -2.40
CA GLN A 85 2.76 5.20 -1.21
C GLN A 85 3.83 4.49 -0.35
N GLU A 86 4.80 3.82 -0.98
CA GLU A 86 5.94 3.21 -0.29
C GLU A 86 6.82 4.27 0.38
N GLU A 87 7.12 5.38 -0.29
CA GLU A 87 7.92 6.47 0.25
C GLU A 87 7.26 7.10 1.49
N LEU A 88 5.95 7.34 1.42
CA LEU A 88 5.17 7.82 2.57
C LEU A 88 5.22 6.85 3.74
N LEU A 89 5.16 5.53 3.49
CA LEU A 89 5.34 4.52 4.54
C LEU A 89 6.74 4.59 5.13
N TRP A 90 7.78 4.70 4.30
CA TRP A 90 9.16 4.77 4.77
C TRP A 90 9.40 5.99 5.65
N PHE A 91 8.84 7.14 5.25
CA PHE A 91 8.90 8.37 6.03
C PHE A 91 8.16 8.25 7.38
N GLN A 92 7.02 7.57 7.41
CA GLN A 92 6.32 7.29 8.68
C GLN A 92 7.12 6.37 9.59
N LYS A 93 7.68 5.29 9.05
CA LYS A 93 8.52 4.36 9.82
C LYS A 93 9.76 5.06 10.40
N SER A 94 10.48 5.83 9.60
CA SER A 94 11.70 6.51 10.06
C SER A 94 11.41 7.47 11.24
N LYS A 95 10.27 8.18 11.21
CA LYS A 95 9.86 9.10 12.27
C LYS A 95 9.34 8.41 13.54
N SER A 96 8.85 7.18 13.46
CA SER A 96 8.53 6.37 14.64
C SER A 96 9.75 5.71 15.28
N THR A 97 10.95 5.82 14.69
CA THR A 97 12.16 5.14 15.18
C THR A 97 13.07 6.05 16.03
N TYR A 98 12.59 7.21 16.48
CA TYR A 98 13.34 8.16 17.32
C TYR A 98 12.53 8.55 18.57
#